data_AF-A0A559KK65-F1
#
_entry.id   AF-A0A559KK65-F1
#
_cell.length_a   1.000
_cell.length_b   1.000
_cell.length_c   1.000
_cell.angle_alpha   90.00
_cell.angle_beta   90.00
_cell.angle_gamma   90.00
#
_symmetry.space_group_name_H-M   'P 1'
#
loop_
_entity.id
_entity.type
_entity.pdbx_description
1 polymer ?
#
loop_
_entity_poly.entity_id
_entity_poly.type
_entity_poly.pdbx_seq_one_letter_code
_entity_poly.pdbx_strand_id
1 'polypeptide(L)'
;MTSSLINDRPSSPPTAPRRKPVPGRGFPKTRRGCFNCKRRRVKCSEHRPECQGCRRMRLPCVYPAAVLPDPQTVPSAPTVKVCLDHLRFFHHFLAEAYPPHPYGASAVWQDVAALSHKYEFLASSILALAAQHLTVSNKADYSVQALNLRISAIRGLNDALSQPCHTAADADARYAAIIGLTFQSTYMPDGLMEFIAMMRGWMLISTTLVTDHGTSMFRQFTRESWVGSMEKYIEEQHGVTDDIVIEDFLASLRILQPLLRGQAELQYLSRLERLALLSKTSPRDALLEMVFCYALTNKMTDEDYASFTDPSNYGAQILLAHFLEQAFLFF
;
A
#
# COMPACT_ATOMS: atom_id res chain seq x y z
N MET A 1 105.87 -17.91 -57.81
CA MET A 1 104.40 -17.86 -57.88
C MET A 1 103.86 -18.25 -56.51
N THR A 2 102.89 -17.45 -56.01
CA THR A 2 102.04 -17.62 -54.81
C THR A 2 102.75 -17.74 -53.45
N SER A 3 102.83 -16.65 -52.68
CA SER A 3 101.88 -16.23 -51.60
C SER A 3 102.19 -16.96 -50.28
N SER A 4 102.30 -16.35 -49.09
CA SER A 4 101.91 -15.05 -48.56
C SER A 4 102.72 -14.76 -47.29
N LEU A 5 102.99 -13.48 -47.02
CA LEU A 5 103.59 -12.95 -45.80
C LEU A 5 102.65 -13.10 -44.59
N ILE A 6 103.16 -13.54 -43.45
CA ILE A 6 102.54 -13.32 -42.13
C ILE A 6 103.63 -12.75 -41.21
N ASN A 7 103.32 -11.57 -40.66
CA ASN A 7 104.18 -10.72 -39.87
C ASN A 7 103.61 -10.71 -38.44
N ASP A 8 104.30 -11.35 -37.50
CA ASP A 8 103.90 -11.39 -36.09
C ASP A 8 104.37 -10.13 -35.36
N ARG A 9 103.41 -9.36 -34.83
CA ARG A 9 103.62 -8.30 -33.84
C ARG A 9 102.94 -8.65 -32.52
N PRO A 10 103.49 -8.19 -31.38
CA PRO A 10 103.22 -8.75 -30.06
C PRO A 10 101.92 -8.25 -29.42
N SER A 11 101.43 -9.11 -28.52
CA SER A 11 100.15 -9.08 -27.81
C SER A 11 99.99 -7.95 -26.79
N SER A 12 98.81 -7.34 -26.79
CA SER A 12 98.26 -6.46 -25.75
C SER A 12 97.42 -7.26 -24.73
N PRO A 13 97.21 -6.77 -23.49
CA PRO A 13 96.70 -7.58 -22.38
C PRO A 13 95.18 -7.85 -22.48
N PRO A 14 94.68 -8.91 -21.81
CA PRO A 14 93.29 -9.34 -21.98
C PRO A 14 92.31 -8.36 -21.32
N THR A 15 91.37 -7.88 -22.12
CA THR A 15 90.19 -7.13 -21.67
C THR A 15 89.17 -8.07 -21.02
N ALA A 16 88.79 -7.78 -19.78
CA ALA A 16 87.77 -8.54 -19.05
C ALA A 16 86.39 -8.46 -19.75
N PRO A 17 85.63 -9.57 -19.85
CA PRO A 17 84.37 -9.57 -20.57
C PRO A 17 83.28 -8.80 -19.80
N ARG A 18 82.61 -7.88 -20.49
CA ARG A 18 81.39 -7.21 -20.01
C ARG A 18 80.29 -8.25 -19.82
N ARG A 19 79.87 -8.47 -18.57
CA ARG A 19 78.74 -9.37 -18.23
C ARG A 19 77.45 -8.84 -18.87
N LYS A 20 76.80 -9.65 -19.70
CA LYS A 20 75.45 -9.39 -20.24
C LYS A 20 74.42 -9.45 -19.10
N PRO A 21 73.39 -8.58 -19.07
CA PRO A 21 72.38 -8.63 -18.02
C PRO A 21 71.53 -9.91 -18.15
N VAL A 22 71.49 -10.71 -17.09
CA VAL A 22 70.57 -11.85 -16.97
C VAL A 22 69.14 -11.28 -16.91
N PRO A 23 68.17 -11.79 -17.70
CA PRO A 23 66.77 -11.41 -17.57
C PRO A 23 66.24 -11.89 -16.22
N GLY A 24 66.17 -10.97 -15.25
CA GLY A 24 65.69 -11.26 -13.90
C GLY A 24 64.19 -11.55 -13.89
N ARG A 25 63.80 -12.58 -13.13
CA ARG A 25 62.42 -12.80 -12.65
C ARG A 25 61.78 -11.46 -12.26
N GLY A 26 60.59 -11.17 -12.81
CA GLY A 26 59.87 -9.94 -12.53
C GLY A 26 59.59 -9.79 -11.03
N PHE A 27 60.02 -8.67 -10.44
CA PHE A 27 59.70 -8.35 -9.06
C PHE A 27 58.23 -7.88 -8.96
N PRO A 28 57.54 -8.10 -7.83
CA PRO A 28 56.20 -7.56 -7.59
C PRO A 28 56.18 -6.05 -7.83
N LYS A 29 55.24 -5.57 -8.66
CA LYS A 29 55.14 -4.15 -9.00
C LYS A 29 54.75 -3.36 -7.75
N THR A 30 55.64 -2.50 -7.27
CA THR A 30 55.35 -1.56 -6.18
C THR A 30 54.31 -0.53 -6.64
N ARG A 31 53.11 -0.52 -6.05
CA ARG A 31 52.06 0.49 -6.36
C ARG A 31 52.54 1.93 -6.10
N ARG A 32 53.48 2.13 -5.17
CA ARG A 32 53.97 3.44 -4.70
C ARG A 32 55.27 3.93 -5.35
N GLY A 33 55.81 3.20 -6.33
CA GLY A 33 57.04 3.61 -7.03
C GLY A 33 56.89 4.92 -7.82
N CYS A 34 57.99 5.67 -7.98
CA CYS A 34 58.04 6.90 -8.78
C CYS A 34 57.80 6.61 -10.28
N PHE A 35 57.43 7.64 -11.05
CA PHE A 35 57.11 7.51 -12.48
C PHE A 35 58.26 6.90 -13.29
N ASN A 36 59.50 7.31 -13.02
CA ASN A 36 60.66 6.82 -13.77
C ASN A 36 61.00 5.35 -13.50
N CYS A 37 60.93 4.90 -12.24
CA CYS A 37 61.11 3.48 -11.93
C CYS A 37 59.99 2.61 -12.51
N LYS A 38 58.74 3.10 -12.49
CA LYS A 38 57.60 2.43 -13.12
C LYS A 38 57.76 2.31 -14.63
N ARG A 39 58.12 3.41 -15.31
CA ARG A 39 58.36 3.43 -16.77
C ARG A 39 59.50 2.50 -17.18
N ARG A 40 60.58 2.46 -16.39
CA ARG A 40 61.73 1.59 -16.62
C ARG A 40 61.50 0.13 -16.19
N ARG A 41 60.37 -0.18 -15.57
CA ARG A 41 60.03 -1.53 -15.05
C ARG A 41 61.11 -2.09 -14.10
N VAL A 42 61.67 -1.24 -13.24
CA VAL A 42 62.67 -1.61 -12.21
C VAL A 42 62.13 -1.35 -10.80
N LYS A 43 62.68 -2.02 -9.78
CA LYS A 43 62.30 -1.83 -8.37
C LYS A 43 62.62 -0.39 -7.92
N CYS A 44 61.63 0.31 -7.38
CA CYS A 44 61.82 1.62 -6.76
C CYS A 44 62.23 1.45 -5.29
N SER A 45 63.17 2.26 -4.80
CA SER A 45 63.54 2.23 -3.37
C SER A 45 62.59 3.03 -2.48
N GLU A 46 61.61 3.74 -3.06
CA GLU A 46 60.58 4.53 -2.36
C GLU A 46 61.09 5.63 -1.39
N HIS A 47 62.40 5.93 -1.38
CA HIS A 47 62.97 7.01 -0.58
C HIS A 47 62.54 8.38 -1.13
N ARG A 48 62.19 9.31 -0.24
CA ARG A 48 61.87 10.70 -0.57
C ARG A 48 62.99 11.63 -0.06
N PRO A 49 63.30 12.75 -0.75
CA PRO A 49 62.61 13.29 -1.93
C PRO A 49 62.93 12.54 -3.25
N GLU A 50 64.05 11.81 -3.32
CA GLU A 50 64.46 11.05 -4.51
C GLU A 50 64.79 9.59 -4.19
N CYS A 51 64.35 8.68 -5.05
CA CYS A 51 64.70 7.27 -4.92
C CYS A 51 66.17 7.03 -5.29
N GLN A 52 66.80 6.05 -4.64
CA GLN A 52 68.23 5.75 -4.82
C GLN A 52 68.58 5.40 -6.28
N GLY A 53 67.65 4.79 -7.03
CA GLY A 53 67.84 4.43 -8.43
C GLY A 53 67.79 5.63 -9.37
N CYS A 54 66.93 6.62 -9.10
CA CYS A 54 66.88 7.87 -9.84
C CYS A 54 68.09 8.75 -9.50
N ARG A 55 68.48 8.84 -8.22
CA ARG A 55 69.67 9.59 -7.76
C ARG A 55 70.95 9.10 -8.44
N ARG A 56 71.18 7.77 -8.46
CA ARG A 56 72.37 7.17 -9.11
C ARG A 56 72.42 7.43 -10.62
N MET A 57 71.26 7.44 -11.28
CA MET A 57 71.15 7.63 -12.73
C MET A 57 70.95 9.11 -13.12
N ARG A 58 70.94 10.03 -12.14
CA ARG A 58 70.61 11.46 -12.31
C ARG A 58 69.33 11.69 -13.11
N LEU A 59 68.29 10.90 -12.84
CA LEU A 59 66.98 11.02 -13.47
C LEU A 59 66.02 11.81 -12.57
N PRO A 60 65.11 12.63 -13.13
CA PRO A 60 64.07 13.30 -12.36
C PRO A 60 63.22 12.31 -11.55
N CYS A 61 63.15 12.47 -10.22
CA CYS A 61 62.39 11.55 -9.38
C CYS A 61 61.05 12.16 -8.97
N VAL A 62 59.99 11.87 -9.73
CA VAL A 62 58.65 12.37 -9.44
C VAL A 62 57.77 11.21 -8.95
N TYR A 63 57.24 11.35 -7.74
CA TYR A 63 56.21 10.48 -7.21
C TYR A 63 54.84 11.00 -7.60
N PRO A 64 53.85 10.13 -7.90
CA PRO A 64 52.47 10.59 -8.06
C PRO A 64 52.04 11.30 -6.77
N ALA A 65 51.51 12.52 -6.91
CA ALA A 65 50.85 13.19 -5.80
C ALA A 65 49.71 12.30 -5.31
N ALA A 66 49.54 12.18 -3.99
CA ALA A 66 48.34 11.57 -3.47
C ALA A 66 47.19 12.50 -3.88
N VAL A 67 46.47 12.15 -4.93
CA VAL A 67 45.20 12.77 -5.23
C VAL A 67 44.28 12.30 -4.11
N LEU A 68 44.19 13.09 -3.03
CA LEU A 68 43.09 12.98 -2.10
C LEU A 68 41.85 13.35 -2.94
N PRO A 69 40.84 12.47 -3.05
CA PRO A 69 39.59 12.87 -3.67
C PRO A 69 39.06 14.08 -2.92
N ASP A 70 38.69 15.11 -3.68
CA ASP A 70 38.07 16.32 -3.16
C ASP A 70 36.83 15.94 -2.32
N PRO A 71 36.71 16.35 -1.05
CA PRO A 71 35.54 16.07 -0.22
C PRO A 71 34.22 16.55 -0.84
N GLN A 72 34.25 17.42 -1.86
CA GLN A 72 33.07 18.08 -2.42
C GLN A 72 32.34 17.31 -3.54
N THR A 73 32.75 16.09 -3.90
CA THR A 73 32.07 15.29 -4.95
C THR A 73 31.57 13.93 -4.48
N VAL A 74 31.21 13.80 -3.21
CA VAL A 74 30.33 12.70 -2.78
C VAL A 74 28.90 13.09 -3.17
N PRO A 75 28.19 12.40 -4.08
CA PRO A 75 26.76 12.62 -4.23
C PRO A 75 26.14 12.35 -2.86
N SER A 76 25.61 13.40 -2.23
CA SER A 76 24.86 13.28 -0.98
C SER A 76 23.78 12.24 -1.20
N ALA A 77 23.81 11.16 -0.41
CA ALA A 77 22.83 10.08 -0.51
C ALA A 77 21.42 10.69 -0.51
N PRO A 78 20.50 10.23 -1.39
CA PRO A 78 19.16 10.78 -1.43
C PRO A 78 18.52 10.65 -0.04
N THR A 79 18.14 11.79 0.54
CA THR A 79 17.44 11.82 1.82
C THR A 79 16.04 11.24 1.58
N VAL A 80 15.81 10.02 2.04
CA VAL A 80 14.49 9.38 1.96
C VAL A 80 13.55 10.06 2.96
N LYS A 81 12.49 10.70 2.47
CA LYS A 81 11.42 11.26 3.31
C LYS A 81 10.31 10.24 3.48
N VAL A 82 10.14 9.75 4.70
CA VAL A 82 9.03 8.85 5.05
C VAL A 82 7.84 9.70 5.52
N CYS A 83 6.64 9.43 5.00
CA CYS A 83 5.42 10.06 5.49
C CYS A 83 4.98 9.42 6.81
N LEU A 84 5.32 10.06 7.94
CA LEU A 84 5.01 9.53 9.27
C LEU A 84 3.50 9.43 9.53
N ASP A 85 2.69 10.32 8.94
CA ASP A 85 1.23 10.24 9.02
C ASP A 85 0.70 8.94 8.40
N HIS A 86 1.25 8.50 7.26
CA HIS A 86 0.83 7.23 6.66
C HIS A 86 1.16 6.03 7.55
N LEU A 87 2.30 6.06 8.27
CA LEU A 87 2.61 5.01 9.25
C LEU A 87 1.61 5.01 10.42
N ARG A 88 1.22 6.20 10.90
CA ARG A 88 0.20 6.34 11.94
C ARG A 88 -1.16 5.83 11.49
N PHE A 89 -1.59 6.20 10.27
CA PHE A 89 -2.86 5.73 9.69
C PHE A 89 -2.85 4.22 9.49
N PHE A 90 -1.76 3.65 8.99
CA PHE A 90 -1.63 2.20 8.80
C PHE A 90 -1.72 1.44 10.13
N HIS A 91 -1.04 1.93 11.17
CA HIS A 91 -1.15 1.35 12.51
C HIS A 91 -2.59 1.47 13.05
N HIS A 92 -3.21 2.64 12.91
CA HIS A 92 -4.58 2.88 13.38
C HIS A 92 -5.61 2.02 12.64
N PHE A 93 -5.41 1.78 11.34
CA PHE A 93 -6.21 0.83 10.57
C PHE A 93 -6.18 -0.56 11.19
N LEU A 94 -5.00 -1.09 11.51
CA LEU A 94 -4.84 -2.42 12.09
C LEU A 94 -5.37 -2.53 13.52
N ALA A 95 -5.32 -1.43 14.28
CA ALA A 95 -5.68 -1.43 15.69
C ALA A 95 -7.17 -1.15 15.95
N GLU A 96 -7.76 -0.20 15.23
CA GLU A 96 -9.06 0.38 15.61
C GLU A 96 -9.99 0.71 14.42
N ALA A 97 -9.46 0.98 13.22
CA ALA A 97 -10.23 1.57 12.12
C ALA A 97 -10.57 0.61 10.96
N TYR A 98 -10.22 -0.67 11.04
CA TYR A 98 -10.64 -1.64 10.04
C TYR A 98 -12.18 -1.81 10.08
N PRO A 99 -12.83 -2.11 8.94
CA PRO A 99 -14.27 -2.29 8.90
C PRO A 99 -14.78 -3.34 9.90
N PRO A 100 -15.73 -3.00 10.78
CA PRO A 100 -16.11 -3.83 11.94
C PRO A 100 -16.87 -5.12 11.59
N HIS A 101 -17.30 -5.30 10.34
CA HIS A 101 -18.15 -6.41 9.92
C HIS A 101 -17.49 -7.30 8.85
N PRO A 102 -17.74 -8.62 8.87
CA PRO A 102 -18.36 -9.41 9.95
C PRO A 102 -17.51 -9.44 11.24
N TYR A 103 -18.13 -9.77 12.38
CA TYR A 103 -17.40 -9.96 13.63
C TYR A 103 -16.26 -10.99 13.45
N GLY A 104 -15.12 -10.79 14.11
CA GLY A 104 -13.94 -11.64 13.92
C GLY A 104 -13.22 -11.51 12.56
N ALA A 105 -13.54 -10.51 11.72
CA ALA A 105 -12.83 -10.27 10.46
C ALA A 105 -11.41 -9.68 10.60
N SER A 106 -10.87 -9.56 11.81
CA SER A 106 -9.56 -8.93 12.06
C SER A 106 -8.41 -9.59 11.29
N ALA A 107 -8.43 -10.92 11.16
CA ALA A 107 -7.43 -11.66 10.40
C ALA A 107 -7.44 -11.29 8.91
N VAL A 108 -8.63 -11.17 8.31
CA VAL A 108 -8.77 -10.77 6.90
C VAL A 108 -8.26 -9.35 6.70
N TRP A 109 -8.53 -8.43 7.62
CA TRP A 109 -8.05 -7.06 7.51
C TRP A 109 -6.53 -6.92 7.74
N GLN A 110 -5.92 -7.81 8.52
CA GLN A 110 -4.45 -7.92 8.59
C GLN A 110 -3.86 -8.39 7.24
N ASP A 111 -4.47 -9.38 6.60
CA ASP A 111 -4.06 -9.84 5.27
C ASP A 111 -4.25 -8.75 4.20
N VAL A 112 -5.34 -7.98 4.26
CA VAL A 112 -5.58 -6.81 3.40
C VAL A 112 -4.51 -5.74 3.59
N ALA A 113 -4.17 -5.42 4.85
CA ALA A 113 -3.12 -4.46 5.15
C ALA A 113 -1.77 -4.95 4.61
N ALA A 114 -1.48 -6.24 4.72
CA ALA A 114 -0.30 -6.88 4.14
C ALA A 114 -0.34 -6.90 2.60
N LEU A 115 -1.52 -6.91 1.96
CA LEU A 115 -1.65 -6.82 0.51
C LEU A 115 -1.42 -5.39 -0.02
N SER A 116 -1.75 -4.37 0.78
CA SER A 116 -1.81 -2.97 0.36
C SER A 116 -0.52 -2.42 -0.27
N HIS A 117 0.67 -2.92 0.11
CA HIS A 117 1.93 -2.45 -0.45
C HIS A 117 2.11 -2.76 -1.95
N LYS A 118 1.28 -3.65 -2.52
CA LYS A 118 1.28 -4.01 -3.94
C LYS A 118 0.29 -3.18 -4.77
N TYR A 119 -0.66 -2.50 -4.13
CA TYR A 119 -1.77 -1.82 -4.79
C TYR A 119 -1.96 -0.43 -4.20
N GLU A 120 -1.49 0.61 -4.89
CA GLU A 120 -1.55 1.99 -4.39
C GLU A 120 -2.98 2.44 -4.06
N PHE A 121 -3.98 2.07 -4.88
CA PHE A 121 -5.38 2.41 -4.60
C PHE A 121 -5.91 1.76 -3.31
N LEU A 122 -5.45 0.55 -2.99
CA LEU A 122 -5.81 -0.14 -1.75
C LEU A 122 -5.12 0.51 -0.55
N ALA A 123 -3.82 0.81 -0.67
CA ALA A 123 -3.09 1.56 0.36
C ALA A 123 -3.77 2.90 0.65
N SER A 124 -4.10 3.67 -0.40
CA SER A 124 -4.84 4.92 -0.26
C SER A 124 -6.20 4.73 0.42
N SER A 125 -6.94 3.67 0.10
CA SER A 125 -8.26 3.38 0.71
C SER A 125 -8.17 3.11 2.22
N ILE A 126 -7.29 2.20 2.65
CA ILE A 126 -7.16 1.85 4.08
C ILE A 126 -6.60 3.02 4.91
N LEU A 127 -5.69 3.82 4.31
CA LEU A 127 -5.15 5.02 4.95
C LEU A 127 -6.21 6.13 5.04
N ALA A 128 -7.04 6.30 4.01
CA ALA A 128 -8.13 7.27 4.00
C ALA A 128 -9.17 6.98 5.08
N LEU A 129 -9.56 5.71 5.22
CA LEU A 129 -10.47 5.24 6.26
C LEU A 129 -9.89 5.51 7.66
N ALA A 130 -8.63 5.13 7.90
CA ALA A 130 -8.01 5.33 9.20
C ALA A 130 -7.80 6.82 9.54
N ALA A 131 -7.42 7.65 8.57
CA ALA A 131 -7.33 9.09 8.74
C ALA A 131 -8.69 9.70 9.11
N GLN A 132 -9.77 9.31 8.41
CA GLN A 132 -11.13 9.77 8.71
C GLN A 132 -11.57 9.33 10.11
N HIS A 133 -11.31 8.07 10.50
CA HIS A 133 -11.65 7.56 11.82
C HIS A 133 -10.91 8.30 12.94
N LEU A 134 -9.62 8.65 12.73
CA LEU A 134 -8.85 9.48 13.68
C LEU A 134 -9.43 10.89 13.84
N THR A 135 -9.87 11.51 12.74
CA THR A 135 -10.53 12.82 12.75
C THR A 135 -11.78 12.79 13.61
N VAL A 136 -12.68 11.82 13.39
CA VAL A 136 -13.95 11.70 14.13
C VAL A 136 -13.74 11.28 15.59
N SER A 137 -12.71 10.47 15.87
CA SER A 137 -12.33 10.09 17.24
C SER A 137 -11.70 11.23 18.05
N ASN A 138 -11.65 12.45 17.50
CA ASN A 138 -11.08 13.66 18.11
C ASN A 138 -9.61 13.50 18.55
N LYS A 139 -8.85 12.64 17.85
CA LYS A 139 -7.43 12.34 18.15
C LYS A 139 -6.47 13.29 17.40
N ALA A 140 -6.90 13.86 16.27
CA ALA A 140 -6.25 14.92 15.48
C ALA A 140 -7.08 15.19 14.21
N ASP A 141 -7.04 16.41 13.65
CA ASP A 141 -7.71 16.71 12.38
C ASP A 141 -6.86 16.26 11.17
N TYR A 142 -7.36 15.24 10.48
CA TYR A 142 -6.79 14.70 9.25
C TYR A 142 -7.76 14.79 8.06
N SER A 143 -8.75 15.68 8.12
CA SER A 143 -9.81 15.79 7.11
C SER A 143 -9.26 15.95 5.68
N VAL A 144 -8.24 16.79 5.51
CA VAL A 144 -7.62 17.04 4.19
C VAL A 144 -6.88 15.79 3.69
N GLN A 145 -6.12 15.13 4.56
CA GLN A 145 -5.38 13.90 4.24
C GLN A 145 -6.34 12.78 3.88
N ALA A 146 -7.41 12.59 4.66
CA ALA A 146 -8.43 11.59 4.43
C ALA A 146 -9.13 11.77 3.07
N LEU A 147 -9.48 13.02 2.70
CA LEU A 147 -10.07 13.34 1.40
C LEU A 147 -9.10 13.15 0.24
N ASN A 148 -7.85 13.59 0.37
CA ASN A 148 -6.83 13.39 -0.69
C ASN A 148 -6.55 11.91 -0.95
N LEU A 149 -6.43 11.11 0.11
CA LEU A 149 -6.26 9.66 0.01
C LEU A 149 -7.50 9.00 -0.59
N ARG A 150 -8.70 9.44 -0.23
CA ARG A 150 -9.96 8.97 -0.83
C ARG A 150 -9.99 9.22 -2.34
N ILE A 151 -9.62 10.43 -2.79
CA ILE A 151 -9.57 10.78 -4.22
C ILE A 151 -8.57 9.89 -4.96
N SER A 152 -7.38 9.67 -4.37
CA SER A 152 -6.36 8.77 -4.92
C SER A 152 -6.88 7.34 -5.03
N ALA A 153 -7.54 6.83 -4.00
CA ALA A 153 -8.13 5.50 -3.96
C ALA A 153 -9.22 5.33 -5.04
N ILE A 154 -10.16 6.28 -5.16
CA ILE A 154 -11.24 6.22 -6.16
C ILE A 154 -10.67 6.24 -7.58
N ARG A 155 -9.72 7.13 -7.87
CA ARG A 155 -9.08 7.19 -9.20
C ARG A 155 -8.39 5.88 -9.54
N GLY A 156 -7.52 5.40 -8.65
CA GLY A 156 -6.79 4.16 -8.89
C GLY A 156 -7.68 2.91 -8.92
N LEU A 157 -8.77 2.89 -8.15
CA LEU A 157 -9.77 1.82 -8.22
C LEU A 157 -10.52 1.84 -9.55
N ASN A 158 -10.94 3.00 -10.04
CA ASN A 158 -11.58 3.13 -11.35
C ASN A 158 -10.65 2.69 -12.49
N ASP A 159 -9.38 3.11 -12.44
CA ASP A 159 -8.35 2.67 -13.39
C ASP A 159 -8.18 1.14 -13.34
N ALA A 160 -8.11 0.55 -12.15
CA ALA A 160 -8.04 -0.89 -11.98
C ALA A 160 -9.29 -1.59 -12.53
N LEU A 161 -10.50 -1.10 -12.23
CA LEU A 161 -11.77 -1.66 -12.71
C LEU A 161 -11.90 -1.61 -14.23
N SER A 162 -11.25 -0.66 -14.91
CA SER A 162 -11.19 -0.58 -16.37
C SER A 162 -10.38 -1.72 -17.02
N GLN A 163 -9.61 -2.47 -16.21
CA GLN A 163 -8.75 -3.56 -16.65
C GLN A 163 -9.25 -4.90 -16.09
N PRO A 164 -9.08 -6.03 -16.80
CA PRO A 164 -9.39 -7.35 -16.26
C PRO A 164 -8.54 -7.66 -15.02
N CYS A 165 -9.05 -8.52 -14.14
CA CYS A 165 -8.22 -9.09 -13.07
C CYS A 165 -7.30 -10.17 -13.67
N HIS A 166 -6.03 -10.16 -13.32
CA HIS A 166 -5.07 -11.19 -13.75
C HIS A 166 -4.85 -12.24 -12.66
N THR A 167 -5.07 -11.87 -11.41
CA THR A 167 -4.92 -12.73 -10.24
C THR A 167 -6.09 -12.55 -9.28
N ALA A 168 -6.32 -13.54 -8.39
CA ALA A 168 -7.29 -13.40 -7.31
C ALA A 168 -6.97 -12.21 -6.38
N ALA A 169 -5.68 -11.90 -6.21
CA ALA A 169 -5.24 -10.75 -5.44
C ALA A 169 -5.69 -9.40 -6.05
N ASP A 170 -5.84 -9.31 -7.38
CA ASP A 170 -6.35 -8.10 -8.01
C ASP A 170 -7.83 -7.88 -7.67
N ALA A 171 -8.62 -8.96 -7.68
CA ALA A 171 -10.03 -8.92 -7.30
C ALA A 171 -10.18 -8.60 -5.81
N ASP A 172 -9.40 -9.28 -4.95
CA ASP A 172 -9.38 -9.04 -3.50
C ASP A 172 -8.97 -7.60 -3.17
N ALA A 173 -7.98 -7.03 -3.86
CA ALA A 173 -7.56 -5.65 -3.65
C ALA A 173 -8.67 -4.66 -4.00
N ARG A 174 -9.35 -4.84 -5.15
CA ARG A 174 -10.49 -3.99 -5.58
C ARG A 174 -11.65 -4.10 -4.59
N TYR A 175 -11.95 -5.32 -4.15
CA TYR A 175 -12.99 -5.60 -3.18
C TYR A 175 -12.69 -4.97 -1.82
N ALA A 176 -11.47 -5.11 -1.31
CA ALA A 176 -11.04 -4.46 -0.07
C ALA A 176 -11.10 -2.93 -0.17
N ALA A 177 -10.67 -2.37 -1.30
CA ALA A 177 -10.62 -0.93 -1.50
C ALA A 177 -12.02 -0.31 -1.52
N ILE A 178 -13.00 -0.93 -2.18
CA ILE A 178 -14.38 -0.43 -2.19
C ILE A 178 -15.00 -0.50 -0.80
N ILE A 179 -14.73 -1.56 -0.03
CA ILE A 179 -15.20 -1.65 1.37
C ILE A 179 -14.62 -0.52 2.21
N GLY A 180 -13.31 -0.28 2.11
CA GLY A 180 -12.66 0.82 2.83
C GLY A 180 -13.27 2.18 2.49
N LEU A 181 -13.56 2.44 1.21
CA LEU A 181 -14.21 3.65 0.73
C LEU A 181 -15.66 3.78 1.22
N THR A 182 -16.41 2.68 1.27
CA THR A 182 -17.75 2.69 1.86
C THR A 182 -17.68 3.08 3.32
N PHE A 183 -16.94 2.35 4.14
CA PHE A 183 -16.89 2.60 5.58
C PHE A 183 -16.25 3.95 5.90
N GLN A 184 -15.41 4.50 5.03
CA GLN A 184 -14.97 5.88 5.20
C GLN A 184 -16.15 6.86 5.16
N SER A 185 -17.14 6.59 4.30
CA SER A 185 -18.32 7.46 4.11
C SER A 185 -19.18 7.55 5.38
N THR A 186 -19.20 6.51 6.22
CA THR A 186 -19.95 6.55 7.51
C THR A 186 -19.34 7.51 8.52
N TYR A 187 -18.08 7.90 8.33
CA TYR A 187 -17.38 8.85 9.19
C TYR A 187 -17.27 10.25 8.55
N MET A 188 -17.84 10.45 7.36
CA MET A 188 -17.85 11.75 6.69
C MET A 188 -19.10 12.56 7.08
N PRO A 189 -18.96 13.89 7.29
CA PRO A 189 -20.12 14.77 7.32
C PRO A 189 -20.92 14.61 6.03
N ASP A 190 -22.25 14.48 6.15
CA ASP A 190 -23.18 14.30 5.03
C ASP A 190 -22.89 13.08 4.12
N GLY A 191 -22.10 12.11 4.59
CA GLY A 191 -21.64 10.96 3.79
C GLY A 191 -22.67 9.86 3.53
N LEU A 192 -23.95 10.10 3.86
CA LEU A 192 -25.03 9.12 3.66
C LEU A 192 -25.17 8.72 2.19
N MET A 193 -25.17 9.70 1.29
CA MET A 193 -25.38 9.43 -0.13
C MET A 193 -24.16 8.76 -0.75
N GLU A 194 -22.96 9.18 -0.35
CA GLU A 194 -21.69 8.54 -0.70
C GLU A 194 -21.66 7.10 -0.21
N PHE A 195 -22.14 6.83 1.01
CA PHE A 195 -22.24 5.48 1.55
C PHE A 195 -23.12 4.61 0.65
N ILE A 196 -24.33 5.07 0.33
CA ILE A 196 -25.27 4.32 -0.50
C ILE A 196 -24.73 4.10 -1.92
N ALA A 197 -24.08 5.10 -2.52
CA ALA A 197 -23.45 4.96 -3.82
C ALA A 197 -22.29 3.95 -3.79
N MET A 198 -21.40 4.04 -2.79
CA MET A 198 -20.30 3.08 -2.61
C MET A 198 -20.83 1.67 -2.32
N MET A 199 -21.99 1.53 -1.67
CA MET A 199 -22.66 0.24 -1.51
C MET A 199 -23.10 -0.42 -2.79
N ARG A 200 -23.57 0.35 -3.76
CA ARG A 200 -23.83 -0.19 -5.10
C ARG A 200 -22.57 -0.66 -5.79
N GLY A 201 -21.49 0.11 -5.68
CA GLY A 201 -20.16 -0.27 -6.17
C GLY A 201 -19.65 -1.55 -5.51
N TRP A 202 -19.76 -1.69 -4.20
CA TRP A 202 -19.34 -2.88 -3.45
C TRP A 202 -20.06 -4.12 -3.98
N MET A 203 -21.38 -4.06 -4.08
CA MET A 203 -22.19 -5.21 -4.48
C MET A 203 -21.99 -5.61 -5.93
N LEU A 204 -21.75 -4.65 -6.82
CA LEU A 204 -21.33 -4.93 -8.19
C LEU A 204 -20.00 -5.68 -8.21
N ILE A 205 -18.98 -5.22 -7.49
CA ILE A 205 -17.67 -5.90 -7.41
C ILE A 205 -17.80 -7.29 -6.79
N SER A 206 -18.58 -7.42 -5.71
CA SER A 206 -18.84 -8.70 -5.05
C SER A 206 -19.41 -9.75 -6.00
N THR A 207 -20.36 -9.35 -6.84
CA THR A 207 -21.09 -10.28 -7.71
C THR A 207 -20.41 -10.54 -9.05
N THR A 208 -19.47 -9.69 -9.46
CA THR A 208 -18.79 -9.79 -10.76
C THR A 208 -17.34 -10.26 -10.66
N LEU A 209 -16.60 -9.83 -9.63
CA LEU A 209 -15.16 -10.12 -9.49
C LEU A 209 -14.84 -11.19 -8.44
N VAL A 210 -15.65 -11.30 -7.39
CA VAL A 210 -15.46 -12.27 -6.30
C VAL A 210 -16.50 -13.39 -6.40
N THR A 211 -16.54 -14.07 -7.55
CA THR A 211 -17.55 -15.10 -7.84
C THR A 211 -17.21 -16.47 -7.23
N ASP A 212 -15.92 -16.75 -7.01
CA ASP A 212 -15.46 -17.93 -6.27
C ASP A 212 -14.80 -17.51 -4.95
N HIS A 213 -15.59 -17.54 -3.89
CA HIS A 213 -15.11 -17.27 -2.54
C HIS A 213 -14.02 -18.25 -2.08
N GLY A 214 -13.91 -19.46 -2.63
CA GLY A 214 -12.95 -20.47 -2.17
C GLY A 214 -11.48 -20.06 -2.31
N THR A 215 -11.18 -19.22 -3.30
CA THR A 215 -9.82 -18.75 -3.61
C THR A 215 -9.53 -17.33 -3.12
N SER A 216 -10.56 -16.61 -2.64
CA SER A 216 -10.46 -15.25 -2.13
C SER A 216 -10.05 -15.21 -0.65
N MET A 217 -9.33 -14.17 -0.25
CA MET A 217 -9.12 -13.89 1.18
C MET A 217 -10.44 -13.60 1.93
N PHE A 218 -11.48 -13.17 1.20
CA PHE A 218 -12.83 -12.90 1.70
C PHE A 218 -13.73 -14.14 1.67
N ARG A 219 -13.17 -15.35 1.70
CA ARG A 219 -13.94 -16.61 1.67
C ARG A 219 -14.98 -16.76 2.79
N GLN A 220 -14.79 -16.03 3.89
CA GLN A 220 -15.69 -16.00 5.05
C GLN A 220 -16.68 -14.83 5.00
N PHE A 221 -16.64 -13.99 3.97
CA PHE A 221 -17.60 -12.90 3.77
C PHE A 221 -18.79 -13.42 2.97
N THR A 222 -19.32 -14.58 3.38
CA THR A 222 -20.57 -15.14 2.87
C THR A 222 -21.72 -14.72 3.78
N ARG A 223 -22.95 -14.77 3.25
CA ARG A 223 -24.15 -14.45 4.03
C ARG A 223 -24.25 -15.32 5.29
N GLU A 224 -24.00 -16.61 5.15
CA GLU A 224 -24.12 -17.59 6.24
C GLU A 224 -23.07 -17.37 7.31
N SER A 225 -21.83 -17.07 6.91
CA SER A 225 -20.73 -16.77 7.83
C SER A 225 -20.97 -15.45 8.56
N TRP A 226 -21.49 -14.44 7.87
CA TRP A 226 -21.87 -13.17 8.50
C TRP A 226 -22.97 -13.37 9.56
N VAL A 227 -24.02 -14.13 9.25
CA VAL A 227 -25.09 -14.44 10.22
C VAL A 227 -24.55 -15.19 11.43
N GLY A 228 -23.81 -16.27 11.23
CA GLY A 228 -23.25 -17.07 12.33
C GLY A 228 -22.27 -16.26 13.19
N SER A 229 -21.50 -15.37 12.57
CA SER A 229 -20.60 -14.48 13.29
C SER A 229 -21.34 -13.44 14.14
N MET A 230 -22.46 -12.93 13.63
CA MET A 230 -23.28 -11.95 14.35
C MET A 230 -24.12 -12.59 15.44
N GLU A 231 -24.62 -13.81 15.25
CA GLU A 231 -25.25 -14.61 16.32
C GLU A 231 -24.29 -14.74 17.51
N LYS A 232 -23.04 -15.12 17.25
CA LYS A 232 -22.00 -15.22 18.28
C LYS A 232 -21.74 -13.89 18.99
N TYR A 233 -21.67 -12.79 18.25
CA TYR A 233 -21.48 -11.46 18.84
C TYR A 233 -22.64 -11.09 19.78
N ILE A 234 -23.89 -11.34 19.38
CA ILE A 234 -25.08 -11.07 20.20
C ILE A 234 -25.08 -11.92 21.47
N GLU A 235 -24.73 -13.20 21.35
CA GLU A 235 -24.55 -14.10 22.51
C GLU A 235 -23.50 -13.56 23.49
N GLU A 236 -22.40 -13.01 22.99
CA GLU A 236 -21.29 -12.47 23.79
C GLU A 236 -21.59 -11.10 24.41
N GLN A 237 -22.39 -10.24 23.76
CA GLN A 237 -22.68 -8.88 24.23
C GLN A 237 -23.81 -8.82 25.28
N HIS A 238 -24.55 -9.92 25.53
CA HIS A 238 -25.67 -9.98 26.50
C HIS A 238 -26.69 -8.82 26.37
N GLY A 239 -26.78 -8.18 25.21
CA GLY A 239 -27.61 -7.00 24.98
C GLY A 239 -29.01 -7.41 24.54
N VAL A 240 -30.00 -7.25 25.42
CA VAL A 240 -31.41 -7.25 25.01
C VAL A 240 -31.66 -5.87 24.42
N THR A 241 -31.99 -5.78 23.13
CA THR A 241 -32.50 -4.51 22.59
C THR A 241 -33.79 -4.19 23.32
N ASP A 242 -33.88 -3.01 23.93
CA ASP A 242 -35.06 -2.59 24.68
C ASP A 242 -36.27 -2.53 23.73
N ASP A 243 -37.35 -3.24 24.08
CA ASP A 243 -38.59 -3.29 23.30
C ASP A 243 -39.14 -1.87 23.04
N ILE A 244 -38.90 -0.93 23.96
CA ILE A 244 -39.28 0.48 23.84
C ILE A 244 -38.62 1.13 22.63
N VAL A 245 -37.32 0.88 22.40
CA VAL A 245 -36.57 1.46 21.28
C VAL A 245 -37.13 0.97 19.94
N ILE A 246 -37.55 -0.29 19.87
CA ILE A 246 -38.15 -0.86 18.66
C ILE A 246 -39.54 -0.25 18.40
N GLU A 247 -40.33 -0.03 19.45
CA GLU A 247 -41.66 0.59 19.31
C GLU A 247 -41.59 2.04 18.85
N ASP A 248 -40.65 2.81 19.40
CA ASP A 248 -40.41 4.19 18.99
C ASP A 248 -39.92 4.25 17.53
N PHE A 249 -39.04 3.34 17.13
CA PHE A 249 -38.60 3.22 15.73
C PHE A 249 -39.78 2.92 14.78
N LEU A 250 -40.62 1.93 15.12
CA LEU A 250 -41.83 1.62 14.35
C LEU A 250 -42.82 2.79 14.31
N ALA A 251 -42.97 3.53 15.41
CA ALA A 251 -43.80 4.72 15.45
C ALA A 251 -43.27 5.82 14.52
N SER A 252 -41.95 6.03 14.49
CA SER A 252 -41.30 6.98 13.57
C SER A 252 -41.56 6.61 12.11
N LEU A 253 -41.43 5.33 11.75
CA LEU A 253 -41.73 4.85 10.39
C LEU A 253 -43.20 5.09 9.99
N ARG A 254 -44.15 4.93 10.92
CA ARG A 254 -45.58 5.23 10.67
C ARG A 254 -45.83 6.72 10.41
N ILE A 255 -45.09 7.61 11.07
CA ILE A 255 -45.16 9.06 10.82
C ILE A 255 -44.64 9.39 9.41
N LEU A 256 -43.61 8.67 8.96
CA LEU A 256 -42.99 8.86 7.64
C LEU A 256 -43.86 8.32 6.49
N GLN A 257 -44.58 7.22 6.71
CA GLN A 257 -45.37 6.52 5.68
C GLN A 257 -46.22 7.44 4.76
N PRO A 258 -46.97 8.45 5.25
CA PRO A 258 -47.80 9.30 4.40
C PRO A 258 -47.01 10.21 3.44
N LEU A 259 -45.71 10.40 3.68
CA LEU A 259 -44.83 11.21 2.83
C LEU A 259 -44.28 10.40 1.65
N LEU A 260 -44.35 9.07 1.71
CA LEU A 260 -43.79 8.17 0.71
C LEU A 260 -44.78 7.96 -0.43
N ARG A 261 -44.32 8.14 -1.66
CA ARG A 261 -45.13 8.04 -2.89
C ARG A 261 -44.52 7.07 -3.90
N GLY A 262 -43.21 6.85 -3.84
CA GLY A 262 -42.49 5.98 -4.76
C GLY A 262 -42.59 4.50 -4.39
N GLN A 263 -42.57 3.63 -5.40
CA GLN A 263 -42.53 2.19 -5.19
C GLN A 263 -41.27 1.75 -4.41
N ALA A 264 -40.11 2.34 -4.73
CA ALA A 264 -38.86 2.10 -4.05
C ALA A 264 -38.91 2.46 -2.56
N GLU A 265 -39.52 3.61 -2.22
CA GLU A 265 -39.71 4.07 -0.84
C GLU A 265 -40.58 3.11 -0.04
N LEU A 266 -41.71 2.69 -0.60
CA LEU A 266 -42.63 1.77 0.06
C LEU A 266 -42.00 0.39 0.27
N GLN A 267 -41.18 -0.07 -0.67
CA GLN A 267 -40.41 -1.30 -0.52
C GLN A 267 -39.36 -1.17 0.60
N TYR A 268 -38.69 -0.02 0.70
CA TYR A 268 -37.71 0.23 1.74
C TYR A 268 -38.37 0.31 3.12
N LEU A 269 -39.47 1.06 3.25
CA LEU A 269 -40.28 1.15 4.46
C LEU A 269 -40.69 -0.24 4.96
N SER A 270 -41.30 -1.05 4.09
CA SER A 270 -41.77 -2.39 4.45
C SER A 270 -40.65 -3.29 4.97
N ARG A 271 -39.43 -3.13 4.43
CA ARG A 271 -38.25 -3.89 4.87
C ARG A 271 -37.73 -3.42 6.22
N LEU A 272 -37.70 -2.11 6.48
CA LEU A 272 -37.33 -1.57 7.79
C LEU A 272 -38.33 -1.96 8.88
N GLU A 273 -39.63 -1.92 8.58
CA GLU A 273 -40.68 -2.41 9.50
C GLU A 273 -40.49 -3.89 9.82
N ARG A 274 -40.26 -4.71 8.78
CA ARG A 274 -39.98 -6.14 8.94
C ARG A 274 -38.73 -6.39 9.76
N LEU A 275 -37.64 -5.66 9.50
CA LEU A 275 -36.40 -5.74 10.25
C LEU A 275 -36.64 -5.45 11.74
N ALA A 276 -37.33 -4.36 12.06
CA ALA A 276 -37.67 -3.99 13.44
C ALA A 276 -38.54 -5.04 14.15
N LEU A 277 -39.54 -5.60 13.47
CA LEU A 277 -40.38 -6.67 14.03
C LEU A 277 -39.59 -7.97 14.26
N LEU A 278 -38.69 -8.32 13.33
CA LEU A 278 -37.83 -9.49 13.49
C LEU A 278 -36.85 -9.30 14.65
N SER A 279 -36.34 -8.10 14.89
CA SER A 279 -35.45 -7.83 16.03
C SER A 279 -36.06 -8.18 17.39
N LYS A 280 -37.40 -8.14 17.53
CA LYS A 280 -38.11 -8.55 18.76
C LYS A 280 -38.17 -10.07 18.97
N THR A 281 -38.07 -10.84 17.89
CA THR A 281 -38.46 -12.26 17.89
C THR A 281 -37.33 -13.20 17.54
N SER A 282 -36.42 -12.76 16.66
CA SER A 282 -35.34 -13.57 16.11
C SER A 282 -34.19 -12.64 15.66
N PRO A 283 -33.17 -12.45 16.51
CA PRO A 283 -31.98 -11.67 16.13
C PRO A 283 -31.33 -12.18 14.84
N ARG A 284 -31.33 -13.50 14.65
CA ARG A 284 -30.88 -14.17 13.42
C ARG A 284 -31.65 -13.72 12.18
N ASP A 285 -32.97 -13.71 12.24
CA ASP A 285 -33.78 -13.34 11.07
C ASP A 285 -33.72 -11.84 10.82
N ALA A 286 -33.61 -11.02 11.86
CA ALA A 286 -33.32 -9.59 11.74
C ALA A 286 -32.00 -9.35 11.00
N LEU A 287 -30.93 -10.03 11.41
CA LEU A 287 -29.64 -10.00 10.72
C LEU A 287 -29.79 -10.39 9.23
N LEU A 288 -30.47 -11.50 8.94
CA LEU A 288 -30.74 -11.92 7.56
C LEU A 288 -31.54 -10.89 6.75
N GLU A 289 -32.45 -10.17 7.39
CA GLU A 289 -33.26 -9.11 6.78
C GLU A 289 -32.44 -7.84 6.51
N MET A 290 -31.47 -7.52 7.37
CA MET A 290 -30.58 -6.37 7.18
C MET A 290 -29.77 -6.47 5.87
N VAL A 291 -29.31 -7.68 5.51
CA VAL A 291 -28.64 -7.94 4.22
C VAL A 291 -29.54 -7.56 3.03
N PHE A 292 -30.85 -7.79 3.14
CA PHE A 292 -31.78 -7.39 2.09
C PHE A 292 -31.99 -5.88 2.02
N CYS A 293 -31.93 -5.17 3.15
CA CYS A 293 -31.99 -3.71 3.17
C CYS A 293 -30.79 -3.10 2.43
N TYR A 294 -29.57 -3.60 2.70
CA TYR A 294 -28.36 -3.22 1.93
C TYR A 294 -28.49 -3.54 0.43
N ALA A 295 -29.23 -4.60 0.08
CA ALA A 295 -29.39 -5.02 -1.31
C ALA A 295 -30.46 -4.27 -2.10
N LEU A 296 -31.35 -3.49 -1.45
CA LEU A 296 -32.49 -2.85 -2.12
C LEU A 296 -32.05 -1.88 -3.22
N THR A 297 -31.11 -0.99 -2.91
CA THR A 297 -30.64 0.02 -3.87
C THR A 297 -29.91 -0.61 -5.06
N ASN A 298 -29.38 -1.82 -4.91
CA ASN A 298 -28.72 -2.56 -6.00
C ASN A 298 -29.69 -3.13 -7.02
N LYS A 299 -30.93 -3.40 -6.59
CA LYS A 299 -31.97 -3.95 -7.46
C LYS A 299 -32.77 -2.88 -8.19
N MET A 300 -32.59 -1.61 -7.83
CA MET A 300 -33.21 -0.47 -8.48
C MET A 300 -32.60 -0.27 -9.87
N THR A 301 -33.45 0.12 -10.82
CA THR A 301 -32.98 0.66 -12.11
C THR A 301 -32.23 1.96 -11.89
N ASP A 302 -31.50 2.44 -12.91
CA ASP A 302 -30.80 3.73 -12.79
C ASP A 302 -31.77 4.90 -12.58
N GLU A 303 -32.95 4.85 -13.19
CA GLU A 303 -34.02 5.84 -13.01
C GLU A 303 -34.61 5.79 -11.60
N ASP A 304 -34.96 4.59 -11.12
CA ASP A 304 -35.49 4.41 -9.77
C ASP A 304 -34.47 4.86 -8.71
N TYR A 305 -33.20 4.51 -8.90
CA TYR A 305 -32.15 4.91 -7.98
C TYR A 305 -31.95 6.42 -7.99
N ALA A 306 -31.89 7.06 -9.17
CA ALA A 306 -31.73 8.50 -9.27
C ALA A 306 -32.89 9.24 -8.58
N SER A 307 -34.13 8.78 -8.78
CA SER A 307 -35.33 9.33 -8.12
C SER A 307 -35.33 9.09 -6.61
N PHE A 308 -34.94 7.89 -6.17
CA PHE A 308 -34.87 7.53 -4.75
C PHE A 308 -33.75 8.28 -4.01
N THR A 309 -32.65 8.59 -4.70
CA THR A 309 -31.50 9.29 -4.13
C THR A 309 -31.50 10.80 -4.39
N ASP A 310 -32.58 11.34 -4.97
CA ASP A 310 -32.71 12.78 -5.20
C ASP A 310 -32.70 13.53 -3.84
N PRO A 311 -31.87 14.58 -3.67
CA PRO A 311 -31.85 15.40 -2.45
C PRO A 311 -33.20 16.05 -2.10
N SER A 312 -34.07 16.28 -3.09
CA SER A 312 -35.43 16.80 -2.90
C SER A 312 -36.44 15.73 -2.48
N ASN A 313 -36.07 14.45 -2.57
CA ASN A 313 -36.88 13.34 -2.08
C ASN A 313 -36.69 13.15 -0.57
N TYR A 314 -37.23 14.08 0.22
CA TYR A 314 -37.06 14.06 1.67
C TYR A 314 -37.57 12.77 2.34
N GLY A 315 -38.60 12.13 1.78
CA GLY A 315 -39.10 10.85 2.29
C GLY A 315 -38.06 9.74 2.21
N ALA A 316 -37.40 9.59 1.05
CA ALA A 316 -36.32 8.64 0.86
C ALA A 316 -35.07 8.98 1.69
N GLN A 317 -34.72 10.27 1.81
CA GLN A 317 -33.60 10.72 2.65
C GLN A 317 -33.79 10.31 4.12
N ILE A 318 -35.01 10.51 4.66
CA ILE A 318 -35.34 10.11 6.04
C ILE A 318 -35.34 8.59 6.19
N LEU A 319 -35.85 7.82 5.20
CA LEU A 319 -35.78 6.35 5.21
C LEU A 319 -34.35 5.83 5.27
N LEU A 320 -33.46 6.43 4.47
CA LEU A 320 -32.04 6.08 4.44
C LEU A 320 -31.33 6.42 5.76
N ALA A 321 -31.72 7.52 6.42
CA ALA A 321 -31.24 7.84 7.76
C ALA A 321 -31.68 6.78 8.80
N HIS A 322 -32.96 6.36 8.78
CA HIS A 322 -33.46 5.29 9.66
C HIS A 322 -32.69 3.99 9.46
N PHE A 323 -32.38 3.64 8.21
CA PHE A 323 -31.58 2.47 7.90
C PHE A 323 -30.18 2.50 8.52
N LEU A 324 -29.48 3.64 8.41
CA LEU A 324 -28.16 3.78 9.02
C LEU A 324 -28.23 3.74 10.55
N GLU A 325 -29.15 4.48 11.17
CA GLU A 325 -29.30 4.46 12.64
C GLU A 325 -29.59 3.04 13.16
N GLN A 326 -30.45 2.29 12.46
CA GLN A 326 -30.76 0.91 12.83
C GLN A 326 -29.54 -0.01 12.68
N ALA A 327 -28.71 0.20 11.67
CA ALA A 327 -27.46 -0.56 11.49
C ALA A 327 -26.44 -0.29 12.61
N PHE A 328 -26.49 0.87 13.27
CA PHE A 328 -25.61 1.23 14.40
C PHE A 328 -26.20 0.94 15.80
N LEU A 329 -27.53 0.90 15.93
CA LEU A 329 -28.20 0.70 17.23
C LEU A 329 -28.38 -0.78 17.60
N PHE A 330 -28.46 -1.67 16.62
CA PHE A 330 -28.78 -3.08 16.86
C PHE A 330 -27.55 -4.01 16.82
N PHE A 331 -26.37 -3.53 16.39
CA PHE A 331 -25.15 -4.33 16.19
C PHE A 331 -23.88 -3.51 16.47
#